data_AF-A0A929EXQ5-F1
#
_entry.id   AF-A0A929EXQ5-F1
#
_cell.length_a   1.000
_cell.length_b   1.000
_cell.length_c   1.000
_cell.angle_alpha   90.00
_cell.angle_beta   90.00
_cell.angle_gamma   90.00
#
_symmetry.space_group_name_H-M   'P 1'
#
loop_
_entity.id
_entity.type
_entity.pdbx_description
1 polymer ?
#
loop_
_entity_poly.entity_id
_entity_poly.type
_entity_poly.pdbx_seq_one_letter_code
_entity_poly.pdbx_strand_id
1 'polypeptide(L)'
;MSAEGYFGPGEQSLVDMIQMWGLNKATGILSVISGESEGEVHFCDGKSVGAKFGSLLADEEAIYHMLSLPEGKFRFVNTRSVNKSGDWSASYHDIIMEGMRRLDHLNSDKRDVEDKLGLIPFITKDISKMDLSEHERVFLALMDDKKNLDKVFNSSGLGLQKGLEIFQKMLSDKVFDLRKVRVLVVDDQDMWRKVISKMLLKDPFFEIAGVAEDGLDALKKLSDLKPDVMTLDLEMPRLDGIKTLYWMMSGGYDILLKSHFNINVEDTYRCPVVVISAIAGKMAPATLEALMGGASGYITKPSQVGTESLENQQQRIAKTVLMASQVGLAKARRIKPKSSTEKSAQPEEDTRKLVCVATSSVGGLTALMQFLPALPKTLDAAVFVVVDDLDSVGHAASFAEFLDRHSNLGVFPADRNTIIKKGAVYIMSGTQRAVFGETKTKKTGFKVESLNGQKKDFRVIDDMLLSAARCRGLDKRTGVVLAGDGVDGKLGFLEMVKFGEKVFTQDSYSSLNPVKPENVANTGISRTVPLADMAKHIVEDIGKREA
;
A
#
# COMPACT_ATOMS: atom_id res chain seq x y z
N MET A 1 -49.30 -1.20 11.81
CA MET A 1 -48.52 -2.18 11.04
C MET A 1 -47.05 -1.89 11.30
N SER A 2 -46.30 -2.85 11.83
CA SER A 2 -44.86 -2.73 12.06
C SER A 2 -44.08 -3.59 11.06
N ALA A 3 -42.88 -3.14 10.70
CA ALA A 3 -41.93 -3.88 9.89
C ALA A 3 -40.64 -4.07 10.70
N GLU A 4 -40.09 -5.27 10.72
CA GLU A 4 -38.89 -5.61 11.48
C GLU A 4 -37.96 -6.46 10.62
N GLY A 5 -36.66 -6.30 10.80
CA GLY A 5 -35.68 -7.02 10.01
C GLY A 5 -34.25 -6.67 10.38
N TYR A 6 -33.33 -7.05 9.48
CA TYR A 6 -31.90 -6.80 9.58
C TYR A 6 -31.46 -5.93 8.38
N PHE A 7 -30.44 -5.11 8.61
CA PHE A 7 -29.74 -4.38 7.56
C PHE A 7 -28.25 -4.70 7.67
N GLY A 8 -27.53 -4.72 6.54
CA GLY A 8 -26.11 -5.08 6.50
C GLY A 8 -25.68 -5.75 5.20
N PRO A 9 -24.46 -6.31 5.13
CA PRO A 9 -23.92 -6.92 3.91
C PRO A 9 -24.78 -8.08 3.40
N GLY A 10 -25.36 -7.91 2.20
CA GLY A 10 -26.26 -8.90 1.60
C GLY A 10 -27.75 -8.71 1.90
N GLU A 11 -28.10 -7.71 2.71
CA GLU A 11 -29.46 -7.29 3.03
C GLU A 11 -29.73 -5.85 2.54
N GLN A 12 -30.94 -5.32 2.76
CA GLN A 12 -31.25 -3.91 2.46
C GLN A 12 -30.43 -2.97 3.34
N SER A 13 -29.93 -1.86 2.78
CA SER A 13 -29.19 -0.86 3.55
C SER A 13 -30.14 0.07 4.31
N LEU A 14 -29.63 0.72 5.36
CA LEU A 14 -30.40 1.72 6.09
C LEU A 14 -30.81 2.91 5.19
N VAL A 15 -30.01 3.22 4.17
CA VAL A 15 -30.33 4.22 3.13
C VAL A 15 -31.57 3.81 2.36
N ASP A 16 -31.61 2.56 1.86
CA ASP A 16 -32.75 2.04 1.10
C ASP A 16 -34.04 2.08 1.92
N MET A 17 -33.92 1.80 3.21
CA MET A 17 -35.04 1.79 4.13
C MET A 17 -35.59 3.19 4.41
N ILE A 18 -34.72 4.16 4.72
CA ILE A 18 -35.10 5.58 4.89
C ILE A 18 -35.74 6.11 3.61
N GLN A 19 -35.18 5.75 2.45
CA GLN A 19 -35.73 6.11 1.15
C GLN A 19 -37.11 5.48 0.92
N MET A 20 -37.30 4.20 1.25
CA MET A 20 -38.57 3.50 1.12
C MET A 20 -39.68 4.17 1.93
N TRP A 21 -39.43 4.50 3.20
CA TRP A 21 -40.44 5.15 4.05
C TRP A 21 -40.67 6.62 3.69
N GLY A 22 -39.63 7.31 3.24
CA GLY A 22 -39.74 8.65 2.67
C GLY A 22 -40.65 8.69 1.44
N LEU A 23 -40.42 7.77 0.49
CA LEU A 23 -41.22 7.64 -0.74
C LEU A 23 -42.68 7.26 -0.46
N ASN A 24 -42.91 6.37 0.51
CA ASN A 24 -44.24 5.92 0.89
C ASN A 24 -45.02 6.94 1.75
N LYS A 25 -44.45 8.11 2.02
CA LYS A 25 -45.04 9.14 2.90
C LYS A 25 -45.43 8.57 4.27
N ALA A 26 -44.60 7.67 4.80
CA ALA A 26 -44.91 6.99 6.04
C ALA A 26 -44.89 7.97 7.23
N THR A 27 -45.74 7.70 8.21
CA THR A 27 -45.72 8.35 9.53
C THR A 27 -45.48 7.28 10.58
N GLY A 28 -44.38 7.38 11.30
CA GLY A 28 -43.94 6.33 12.21
C GLY A 28 -42.53 6.54 12.74
N ILE A 29 -42.05 5.59 13.53
CA ILE A 29 -40.74 5.64 14.17
C ILE A 29 -39.92 4.46 13.65
N LEU A 30 -38.73 4.75 13.12
CA LEU A 30 -37.71 3.77 12.78
C LEU A 30 -36.73 3.67 13.94
N SER A 31 -36.71 2.56 14.65
CA SER A 31 -35.70 2.25 15.66
C SER A 31 -34.64 1.33 15.05
N VAL A 32 -33.36 1.61 15.34
CA VAL A 32 -32.18 0.93 14.82
C VAL A 32 -31.30 0.53 15.99
N ILE A 33 -30.87 -0.73 16.03
CA ILE A 33 -29.98 -1.26 17.06
C ILE A 33 -28.79 -1.96 16.39
N SER A 34 -27.57 -1.54 16.75
CA SER A 34 -26.32 -2.15 16.29
C SER A 34 -25.35 -2.26 17.47
N GLY A 35 -25.08 -3.48 17.95
CA GLY A 35 -24.32 -3.70 19.18
C GLY A 35 -24.98 -3.06 20.41
N GLU A 36 -24.25 -2.20 21.12
CA GLU A 36 -24.74 -1.40 22.26
C GLU A 36 -25.34 -0.05 21.83
N SER A 37 -25.31 0.27 20.54
CA SER A 37 -25.81 1.54 20.02
C SER A 37 -27.27 1.44 19.58
N GLU A 38 -28.06 2.43 19.99
CA GLU A 38 -29.48 2.55 19.67
C GLU A 38 -29.79 3.95 19.12
N GLY A 39 -30.61 3.98 18.07
CA GLY A 39 -31.07 5.21 17.46
C GLY A 39 -32.50 5.12 16.95
N GLU A 40 -33.13 6.28 16.82
CA GLU A 40 -34.50 6.42 16.35
C GLU A 40 -34.62 7.56 15.33
N VAL A 41 -35.41 7.34 14.29
CA VAL A 41 -35.77 8.38 13.30
C VAL A 41 -37.29 8.49 13.23
N HIS A 42 -37.79 9.70 13.43
CA HIS A 42 -39.22 10.02 13.48
C HIS A 42 -39.67 10.54 12.12
N PHE A 43 -40.60 9.83 11.48
CA PHE A 43 -41.16 10.20 10.20
C PHE A 43 -42.58 10.75 10.33
N CYS A 44 -42.88 11.82 9.59
CA CYS A 44 -44.22 12.36 9.41
C CYS A 44 -44.43 12.73 7.94
N ASP A 45 -45.40 12.09 7.28
CA ASP A 45 -45.71 12.27 5.85
C ASP A 45 -44.45 12.13 4.96
N GLY A 46 -43.58 11.17 5.30
CA GLY A 46 -42.33 10.89 4.56
C GLY A 46 -41.18 11.86 4.83
N LYS A 47 -41.37 12.86 5.70
CA LYS A 47 -40.29 13.75 6.16
C LYS A 47 -39.75 13.29 7.51
N SER A 48 -38.45 13.44 7.72
CA SER A 48 -37.87 13.26 9.04
C SER A 48 -38.16 14.51 9.88
N VAL A 49 -38.76 14.32 11.06
CA VAL A 49 -39.20 15.40 11.97
C VAL A 49 -38.58 15.30 13.36
N GLY A 50 -37.65 14.36 13.53
CA GLY A 50 -36.76 14.23 14.68
C GLY A 50 -35.91 12.98 14.53
N ALA A 51 -34.74 12.97 15.16
CA ALA A 51 -33.97 11.75 15.33
C ALA A 51 -33.13 11.80 16.59
N LYS A 52 -32.74 10.64 17.10
CA LYS A 52 -31.84 10.50 18.25
C LYS A 52 -30.91 9.33 18.06
N PHE A 53 -29.69 9.45 18.56
CA PHE A 53 -28.74 8.36 18.61
C PHE A 53 -27.97 8.44 19.93
N GLY A 54 -28.20 7.46 20.80
CA GLY A 54 -27.78 7.54 22.21
C GLY A 54 -28.32 8.79 22.93
N SER A 55 -27.59 9.28 23.93
CA SER A 55 -27.98 10.44 24.75
C SER A 55 -27.45 11.78 24.25
N LEU A 56 -26.58 11.80 23.24
CA LEU A 56 -25.78 12.97 22.87
C LEU A 56 -26.08 13.52 21.48
N LEU A 57 -26.63 12.72 20.57
CA LEU A 57 -26.88 13.12 19.19
C LEU A 57 -28.38 13.24 18.91
N ALA A 58 -28.76 14.30 18.22
CA ALA A 58 -30.13 14.60 17.84
C ALA A 58 -30.21 15.04 16.37
N ASP A 59 -31.40 14.89 15.79
CA ASP A 59 -31.79 15.37 14.47
C ASP A 59 -30.83 14.91 13.35
N GLU A 60 -30.33 15.80 12.51
CA GLU A 60 -29.50 15.45 11.35
C GLU A 60 -28.26 14.64 11.71
N GLU A 61 -27.54 15.05 12.76
CA GLU A 61 -26.30 14.39 13.19
C GLU A 61 -26.57 12.96 13.68
N ALA A 62 -27.70 12.72 14.34
CA ALA A 62 -28.11 11.37 14.72
C ALA A 62 -28.34 10.48 13.49
N ILE A 63 -28.95 11.02 12.44
CA ILE A 63 -29.20 10.26 11.20
C ILE A 63 -27.90 9.97 10.46
N TYR A 64 -27.01 10.95 10.31
CA TYR A 64 -25.72 10.75 9.65
C TYR A 64 -24.86 9.69 10.35
N HIS A 65 -24.87 9.68 11.69
CA HIS A 65 -24.21 8.63 12.46
C HIS A 65 -24.85 7.26 12.23
N MET A 66 -26.18 7.17 12.23
CA MET A 66 -26.87 5.91 11.92
C MET A 66 -26.56 5.37 10.52
N LEU A 67 -26.42 6.25 9.51
CA LEU A 67 -26.05 5.86 8.13
C LEU A 67 -24.65 5.24 8.04
N SER A 68 -23.78 5.47 9.02
CA SER A 68 -22.43 4.89 9.07
C SER A 68 -22.39 3.46 9.65
N LEU A 69 -23.50 2.97 10.21
CA LEU A 69 -23.55 1.65 10.85
C LEU A 69 -23.41 0.54 9.80
N PRO A 70 -22.50 -0.44 10.01
CA PRO A 70 -22.22 -1.48 9.01
C PRO A 70 -23.36 -2.51 8.91
N GLU A 71 -24.03 -2.79 10.02
CA GLU A 71 -25.13 -3.77 10.13
C GLU A 71 -25.94 -3.54 11.41
N GLY A 72 -27.13 -4.12 11.50
CA GLY A 72 -27.94 -4.09 12.70
C GLY A 72 -29.37 -4.59 12.51
N LYS A 73 -30.18 -4.45 13.55
CA LYS A 73 -31.61 -4.71 13.54
C LYS A 73 -32.37 -3.41 13.38
N PHE A 74 -33.52 -3.50 12.73
CA PHE A 74 -34.45 -2.38 12.66
C PHE A 74 -35.87 -2.79 13.01
N ARG A 75 -36.63 -1.81 13.49
CA ARG A 75 -38.07 -1.89 13.69
C ARG A 75 -38.70 -0.58 13.27
N PHE A 76 -39.61 -0.62 12.32
CA PHE A 76 -40.45 0.51 11.95
C PHE A 76 -41.86 0.32 12.50
N VAL A 77 -42.36 1.29 13.27
CA VAL A 77 -43.72 1.27 13.82
C VAL A 77 -44.51 2.42 13.21
N ASN A 78 -45.53 2.10 12.41
CA ASN A 78 -46.49 3.11 11.94
C ASN A 78 -47.28 3.69 13.11
N THR A 79 -47.38 5.02 13.19
CA THR A 79 -48.15 5.72 14.21
C THR A 79 -49.11 6.73 13.58
N ARG A 80 -50.17 7.11 14.31
CA ARG A 80 -51.11 8.15 13.85
C ARG A 80 -50.53 9.56 13.93
N SER A 81 -49.59 9.75 14.84
CA SER A 81 -48.84 10.98 15.05
C SER A 81 -47.50 10.63 15.67
N VAL A 82 -46.49 11.47 15.42
CA VAL A 82 -45.19 11.39 16.08
C VAL A 82 -44.96 12.71 16.80
N ASN A 83 -44.49 12.65 18.05
CA ASN A 83 -44.12 13.87 18.78
C ASN A 83 -42.93 14.51 18.06
N LYS A 84 -43.15 15.72 17.53
CA LYS A 84 -42.09 16.54 16.94
C LYS A 84 -41.15 17.00 18.06
N SER A 85 -39.89 16.63 17.99
CA SER A 85 -38.85 17.23 18.82
C SER A 85 -38.39 18.53 18.17
N GLY A 86 -39.16 19.61 18.36
CA GLY A 86 -38.82 20.94 17.85
C GLY A 86 -39.35 21.26 16.43
N ASP A 87 -38.89 22.39 15.88
CA ASP A 87 -39.31 22.92 14.57
C ASP A 87 -38.56 22.28 13.37
N TRP A 88 -37.81 21.21 13.61
CA TRP A 88 -37.00 20.58 12.58
C TRP A 88 -37.83 19.66 11.67
N SER A 89 -37.55 19.75 10.36
CA SER A 89 -38.15 18.89 9.34
C SER A 89 -37.24 18.86 8.11
N ALA A 90 -36.71 17.69 7.76
CA ALA A 90 -35.87 17.51 6.59
C ALA A 90 -36.45 16.48 5.60
N SER A 91 -36.22 16.72 4.31
CA SER A 91 -36.55 15.75 3.26
C SER A 91 -35.64 14.53 3.39
N TYR A 92 -36.19 13.33 3.20
CA TYR A 92 -35.37 12.11 3.19
C TYR A 92 -34.27 12.17 2.13
N HIS A 93 -34.52 12.86 1.00
CA HIS A 93 -33.55 13.01 -0.08
C HIS A 93 -32.34 13.85 0.34
N ASP A 94 -32.58 14.98 1.01
CA ASP A 94 -31.52 15.91 1.43
C ASP A 94 -30.64 15.27 2.50
N ILE A 95 -31.25 14.54 3.44
CA ILE A 95 -30.55 13.80 4.51
C ILE A 95 -29.65 12.71 3.92
N ILE A 96 -30.14 11.95 2.93
CA ILE A 96 -29.35 10.91 2.28
C ILE A 96 -28.18 11.55 1.51
N MET A 97 -28.42 12.60 0.72
CA MET A 97 -27.38 13.23 -0.09
C MET A 97 -26.25 13.82 0.77
N GLU A 98 -26.60 14.56 1.82
CA GLU A 98 -25.60 15.15 2.72
C GLU A 98 -24.90 14.08 3.59
N GLY A 99 -25.65 13.07 4.05
CA GLY A 99 -25.07 11.93 4.79
C GLY A 99 -24.06 11.14 3.95
N MET A 100 -24.38 10.86 2.68
CA MET A 100 -23.47 10.16 1.78
C MET A 100 -22.25 11.02 1.41
N ARG A 101 -22.43 12.33 1.19
CA ARG A 101 -21.30 13.27 0.99
C ARG A 101 -20.33 13.25 2.17
N ARG A 102 -20.87 13.24 3.41
CA ARG A 102 -20.07 13.17 4.64
C ARG A 102 -19.39 11.81 4.80
N LEU A 103 -20.06 10.71 4.47
CA LEU A 103 -19.45 9.38 4.47
C LEU A 103 -18.33 9.27 3.43
N ASP A 104 -18.49 9.86 2.25
CA ASP A 104 -17.44 9.91 1.22
C ASP A 104 -16.24 10.75 1.69
N HIS A 105 -16.47 11.88 2.37
CA HIS A 105 -15.41 12.67 3.01
C HIS A 105 -14.71 11.91 4.15
N LEU A 106 -15.47 11.23 5.03
CA LEU A 106 -14.90 10.39 6.07
C LEU A 106 -14.09 9.22 5.48
N ASN A 107 -14.55 8.64 4.37
CA ASN A 107 -13.82 7.62 3.64
C ASN A 107 -12.65 8.18 2.80
N SER A 108 -12.60 9.49 2.52
CA SER A 108 -11.42 10.16 1.94
C SER A 108 -10.39 10.53 2.99
N ASP A 109 -10.81 10.98 4.17
CA ASP A 109 -9.91 11.36 5.27
C ASP A 109 -9.39 10.14 6.05
N LYS A 110 -10.16 9.05 6.11
CA LYS A 110 -9.68 7.73 6.61
C LYS A 110 -8.50 7.21 5.79
N ARG A 111 -8.46 7.45 4.47
CA ARG A 111 -7.36 7.01 3.59
C ARG A 111 -6.01 7.63 3.97
N ASP A 112 -6.00 8.86 4.49
CA ASP A 112 -4.77 9.55 4.93
C ASP A 112 -4.30 9.16 6.34
N VAL A 113 -5.20 8.58 7.14
CA VAL A 113 -4.96 8.22 8.56
C VAL A 113 -4.65 6.73 8.71
N GLU A 114 -5.36 5.84 7.98
CA GLU A 114 -5.08 4.40 7.90
C GLU A 114 -3.67 4.15 7.33
N ASP A 115 -3.24 4.93 6.33
CA ASP A 115 -1.89 4.86 5.74
C ASP A 115 -0.76 5.30 6.69
N LYS A 116 -1.06 6.12 7.72
CA LYS A 116 -0.07 6.67 8.68
C LYS A 116 0.01 5.87 9.97
N LEU A 117 -1.07 5.22 10.38
CA LEU A 117 -1.19 4.58 11.69
C LEU A 117 -0.75 3.11 11.69
N GLY A 118 -0.72 2.42 10.56
CA GLY A 118 -0.43 0.99 10.50
C GLY A 118 0.97 0.55 10.98
N LEU A 119 1.86 1.46 11.36
CA LEU A 119 3.30 1.21 11.32
C LEU A 119 4.09 2.09 12.31
N ILE A 120 3.65 2.32 13.54
CA ILE A 120 4.40 3.18 14.49
C ILE A 120 4.94 2.36 15.67
N PRO A 121 6.27 2.19 15.82
CA PRO A 121 6.84 1.58 17.02
C PRO A 121 6.65 2.53 18.22
N PHE A 122 6.10 2.02 19.31
CA PHE A 122 5.90 2.77 20.55
C PHE A 122 6.62 2.08 21.71
N ILE A 123 7.09 2.87 22.66
CA ILE A 123 7.67 2.40 23.91
C ILE A 123 6.55 2.42 24.95
N THR A 124 6.14 1.23 25.41
CA THR A 124 5.29 1.11 26.59
C THR A 124 6.11 1.49 27.82
N LYS A 125 5.59 2.41 28.63
CA LYS A 125 6.12 2.59 30.00
C LYS A 125 5.82 1.34 30.83
N ASP A 126 6.42 1.25 32.01
CA ASP A 126 6.20 0.13 32.94
C ASP A 126 4.69 -0.05 33.24
N ILE A 127 4.07 -1.01 32.53
CA ILE A 127 2.62 -1.29 32.52
C ILE A 127 2.16 -1.75 33.91
N SER A 128 3.08 -2.29 34.73
CA SER A 128 2.77 -2.86 36.04
C SER A 128 2.24 -1.83 37.05
N LYS A 129 2.44 -0.54 36.81
CA LYS A 129 2.04 0.56 37.71
C LYS A 129 0.89 1.43 37.18
N MET A 130 0.36 1.12 35.99
CA MET A 130 -0.68 1.92 35.35
C MET A 130 -2.08 1.33 35.60
N ASP A 131 -3.04 2.18 35.94
CA ASP A 131 -4.45 1.80 36.06
C ASP A 131 -5.09 1.82 34.67
N LEU A 132 -5.05 0.67 33.99
CA LEU A 132 -5.54 0.51 32.62
C LEU A 132 -6.89 -0.21 32.60
N SER A 133 -7.81 0.24 31.75
CA SER A 133 -9.03 -0.50 31.42
C SER A 133 -8.74 -1.84 30.75
N GLU A 134 -9.71 -2.75 30.76
CA GLU A 134 -9.58 -4.07 30.12
C GLU A 134 -9.27 -3.95 28.62
N HIS A 135 -9.93 -3.02 27.93
CA HIS A 135 -9.69 -2.74 26.51
C HIS A 135 -8.28 -2.20 26.24
N GLU A 136 -7.74 -1.32 27.10
CA GLU A 136 -6.37 -0.80 26.97
C GLU A 136 -5.32 -1.92 27.20
N ARG A 137 -5.59 -2.89 28.09
CA ARG A 137 -4.70 -4.05 28.31
C ARG A 137 -4.73 -5.02 27.12
N VAL A 138 -5.92 -5.33 26.61
CA VAL A 138 -6.09 -6.18 25.41
C VAL A 138 -5.41 -5.53 24.20
N PHE A 139 -5.56 -4.22 24.06
CA PHE A 139 -4.91 -3.43 23.01
C PHE A 139 -3.38 -3.52 23.09
N LEU A 140 -2.79 -3.26 24.26
CA LEU A 140 -1.33 -3.38 24.47
C LEU A 140 -0.81 -4.80 24.25
N ALA A 141 -1.57 -5.82 24.61
CA ALA A 141 -1.17 -7.22 24.40
C ALA A 141 -1.19 -7.65 22.92
N LEU A 142 -2.02 -6.99 22.10
CA LEU A 142 -2.16 -7.29 20.67
C LEU A 142 -1.21 -6.48 19.78
N MET A 143 -0.73 -5.35 20.30
CA MET A 143 0.31 -4.53 19.70
C MET A 143 1.69 -5.19 19.90
N ASP A 144 1.97 -6.25 19.13
CA ASP A 144 3.34 -6.71 18.87
C ASP A 144 3.85 -5.89 17.65
N ASP A 145 5.15 -5.55 17.59
CA ASP A 145 5.87 -4.66 16.63
C ASP A 145 5.73 -5.04 15.12
N LYS A 146 4.71 -5.82 14.77
CA LYS A 146 4.54 -6.53 13.50
C LYS A 146 3.11 -6.46 12.95
N LYS A 147 2.17 -5.76 13.59
CA LYS A 147 0.76 -5.70 13.15
C LYS A 147 0.30 -4.27 12.86
N ASN A 148 -0.38 -4.10 11.73
CA ASN A 148 -1.11 -2.89 11.36
C ASN A 148 -2.15 -2.55 12.44
N LEU A 149 -2.25 -1.28 12.86
CA LEU A 149 -3.24 -0.81 13.83
C LEU A 149 -4.65 -1.25 13.46
N ASP A 150 -5.00 -1.28 12.16
CA ASP A 150 -6.29 -1.79 11.69
C ASP A 150 -6.49 -3.28 12.01
N LYS A 151 -5.42 -4.10 11.88
CA LYS A 151 -5.46 -5.51 12.27
C LYS A 151 -5.55 -5.66 13.79
N VAL A 152 -4.92 -4.77 14.56
CA VAL A 152 -5.01 -4.76 16.03
C VAL A 152 -6.43 -4.38 16.48
N PHE A 153 -7.03 -3.35 15.89
CA PHE A 153 -8.39 -2.91 16.17
C PHE A 153 -9.44 -3.95 15.79
N ASN A 154 -9.25 -4.64 14.67
CA ASN A 154 -10.15 -5.73 14.26
C ASN A 154 -9.94 -7.00 15.11
N SER A 155 -8.69 -7.35 15.46
CA SER A 155 -8.40 -8.54 16.29
C SER A 155 -8.78 -8.36 17.77
N SER A 156 -8.87 -7.12 18.25
CA SER A 156 -9.32 -6.80 19.61
C SER A 156 -10.84 -6.79 19.78
N GLY A 157 -11.60 -6.96 18.69
CA GLY A 157 -13.06 -6.83 18.70
C GLY A 157 -13.57 -5.40 18.91
N LEU A 158 -12.66 -4.42 18.96
CA LEU A 158 -12.98 -3.00 19.16
C LEU A 158 -13.50 -2.34 17.88
N GLY A 159 -13.07 -2.82 16.72
CA GLY A 159 -13.29 -2.15 15.45
C GLY A 159 -12.50 -0.84 15.34
N LEU A 160 -12.41 -0.30 14.12
CA LEU A 160 -11.53 0.84 13.80
C LEU A 160 -11.82 2.09 14.65
N GLN A 161 -13.11 2.43 14.83
CA GLN A 161 -13.50 3.69 15.47
C GLN A 161 -13.21 3.69 16.98
N LYS A 162 -13.69 2.67 17.71
CA LYS A 162 -13.43 2.53 19.16
C LYS A 162 -11.94 2.26 19.43
N GLY A 163 -11.27 1.56 18.51
CA GLY A 163 -9.84 1.37 18.53
C GLY A 163 -9.05 2.68 18.44
N LEU A 164 -9.39 3.56 17.49
CA LEU A 164 -8.75 4.87 17.33
C LEU A 164 -8.98 5.78 18.54
N GLU A 165 -10.18 5.78 19.11
CA GLU A 165 -10.49 6.54 20.33
C GLU A 165 -9.62 6.09 21.51
N ILE A 166 -9.49 4.78 21.73
CA ILE A 166 -8.63 4.22 22.78
C ILE A 166 -7.16 4.55 22.50
N PHE A 167 -6.70 4.41 21.26
CA PHE A 167 -5.33 4.73 20.87
C PHE A 167 -4.98 6.22 21.11
N GLN A 168 -5.86 7.14 20.69
CA GLN A 168 -5.68 8.57 20.91
C GLN A 168 -5.70 8.95 22.39
N LYS A 169 -6.60 8.33 23.16
CA LYS A 169 -6.67 8.52 24.61
C LYS A 169 -5.38 8.04 25.28
N MET A 170 -4.88 6.86 24.94
CA MET A 170 -3.63 6.34 25.49
C MET A 170 -2.39 7.17 25.11
N LEU A 171 -2.37 7.76 23.91
CA LEU A 171 -1.37 8.75 23.50
C LEU A 171 -1.44 10.03 24.35
N SER A 172 -2.65 10.57 24.54
CA SER A 172 -2.89 11.76 25.37
C SER A 172 -2.48 11.53 26.83
N ASP A 173 -2.85 10.37 27.37
CA ASP A 173 -2.56 9.96 28.74
C ASP A 173 -1.09 9.51 28.94
N LYS A 174 -0.27 9.56 27.87
CA LYS A 174 1.15 9.18 27.85
C LYS A 174 1.41 7.75 28.36
N VAL A 175 0.46 6.84 28.13
CA VAL A 175 0.53 5.42 28.47
C VAL A 175 1.70 4.76 27.73
N PHE A 176 1.93 5.17 26.48
CA PHE A 176 3.11 4.88 25.70
C PHE A 176 3.65 6.16 25.05
N ASP A 177 4.96 6.19 24.82
CA ASP A 177 5.59 7.25 24.02
C ASP A 177 5.92 6.68 22.64
N LEU A 178 5.62 7.41 21.58
CA LEU A 178 6.02 7.02 20.23
C LEU A 178 7.53 7.18 20.12
N ARG A 179 8.24 6.08 19.84
CA ARG A 179 9.67 6.18 19.58
C ARG A 179 9.82 6.85 18.23
N LYS A 180 10.46 8.02 18.20
CA LYS A 180 10.75 8.71 16.95
C LYS A 180 11.73 7.88 16.12
N VAL A 181 11.46 7.79 14.83
CA VAL A 181 12.35 7.22 13.82
C VAL A 181 13.55 8.14 13.69
N ARG A 182 14.73 7.61 14.00
CA ARG A 182 15.99 8.37 14.01
C ARG A 182 16.62 8.34 12.63
N VAL A 183 16.64 9.47 11.93
CA VAL A 183 17.11 9.55 10.53
C VAL A 183 18.50 10.16 10.45
N LEU A 184 19.43 9.48 9.75
CA LEU A 184 20.70 10.06 9.30
C LEU A 184 20.55 10.59 7.87
N VAL A 185 20.72 11.90 7.67
CA VAL A 185 20.57 12.54 6.35
C VAL A 185 21.94 12.75 5.70
N VAL A 186 22.18 12.11 4.56
CA VAL A 186 23.47 12.13 3.86
C VAL A 186 23.32 12.74 2.47
N ASP A 187 23.98 13.89 2.26
CA ASP A 187 23.98 14.62 0.99
C ASP A 187 25.18 15.57 0.97
N ASP A 188 25.82 15.77 -0.19
CA ASP A 188 26.98 16.65 -0.32
C ASP A 188 26.61 18.14 -0.22
N GLN A 189 25.39 18.48 -0.65
CA GLN A 189 24.91 19.84 -0.64
C GLN A 189 24.18 20.15 0.67
N ASP A 190 24.70 21.16 1.38
CA ASP A 190 24.11 21.65 2.64
C ASP A 190 22.64 22.05 2.51
N MET A 191 22.27 22.61 1.35
CA MET A 191 20.89 22.94 1.03
C MET A 191 19.96 21.72 1.09
N TRP A 192 20.34 20.59 0.47
CA TRP A 192 19.50 19.39 0.44
C TRP A 192 19.39 18.73 1.81
N ARG A 193 20.47 18.69 2.59
CA ARG A 193 20.42 18.22 3.99
C ARG A 193 19.39 19.00 4.80
N LYS A 194 19.37 20.34 4.65
CA LYS A 194 18.40 21.22 5.33
C LYS A 194 16.97 20.99 4.84
N VAL A 195 16.76 20.87 3.52
CA VAL A 195 15.44 20.64 2.93
C VAL A 195 14.85 19.31 3.37
N ILE A 196 15.60 18.21 3.21
CA ILE A 196 15.15 16.86 3.59
C ILE A 196 14.88 16.80 5.09
N SER A 197 15.79 17.32 5.92
CA SER A 197 15.60 17.37 7.37
C SER A 197 14.34 18.14 7.76
N LYS A 198 14.12 19.33 7.17
CA LYS A 198 12.95 20.15 7.44
C LYS A 198 11.66 19.46 6.99
N MET A 199 11.67 18.75 5.86
CA MET A 199 10.51 17.99 5.38
C MET A 199 10.15 16.83 6.30
N LEU A 200 11.14 16.08 6.80
CA LEU A 200 10.92 14.99 7.75
C LEU A 200 10.43 15.50 9.11
N LEU A 201 11.04 16.57 9.63
CA LEU A 201 10.68 17.18 10.91
C LEU A 201 9.29 17.85 10.95
N LYS A 202 8.59 17.97 9.81
CA LYS A 202 7.18 18.36 9.81
C LYS A 202 6.28 17.30 10.44
N ASP A 203 6.72 16.05 10.44
CA ASP A 203 5.99 14.92 10.99
C ASP A 203 6.57 14.55 12.37
N PRO A 204 5.74 14.46 13.43
CA PRO A 204 6.19 14.17 14.79
C PRO A 204 6.84 12.78 14.96
N PHE A 205 6.68 11.86 13.99
CA PHE A 205 7.28 10.53 14.02
C PHE A 205 8.79 10.52 13.77
N PHE A 206 9.39 11.62 13.30
CA PHE A 206 10.83 11.65 12.98
C PHE A 206 11.64 12.51 13.95
N GLU A 207 12.89 12.10 14.13
CA GLU A 207 13.96 12.96 14.60
C GLU A 207 15.20 12.80 13.72
N ILE A 208 16.03 13.84 13.64
CA ILE A 208 17.28 13.78 12.89
C ILE A 208 18.38 13.33 13.84
N ALA A 209 18.82 12.07 13.69
CA ALA A 209 19.94 11.51 14.45
C ALA A 209 21.23 12.26 14.13
N GLY A 210 21.38 12.70 12.89
CA GLY A 210 22.49 13.54 12.45
C GLY A 210 22.44 13.81 10.96
N VAL A 211 23.43 14.57 10.50
CA VAL A 211 23.63 14.89 9.09
C VAL A 211 25.06 14.54 8.70
N ALA A 212 25.27 14.11 7.46
CA ALA A 212 26.59 13.83 6.93
C ALA A 212 26.78 14.43 5.54
N GLU A 213 27.99 14.93 5.28
CA GLU A 213 28.32 15.61 4.01
C GLU A 213 28.75 14.67 2.89
N ASP A 214 29.04 13.41 3.18
CA ASP A 214 29.34 12.39 2.18
C ASP A 214 29.28 10.97 2.77
N GLY A 215 29.65 9.98 1.97
CA GLY A 215 29.74 8.59 2.39
C GLY A 215 30.73 8.33 3.52
N LEU A 216 31.88 8.99 3.52
CA LEU A 216 32.91 8.77 4.52
C LEU A 216 32.47 9.28 5.90
N ASP A 217 31.91 10.49 5.95
CA ASP A 217 31.35 11.09 7.16
C ASP A 217 30.14 10.29 7.67
N ALA A 218 29.28 9.79 6.77
CA ALA A 218 28.17 8.93 7.12
C ALA A 218 28.63 7.64 7.82
N LEU A 219 29.60 6.92 7.23
CA LEU A 219 30.10 5.66 7.78
C LEU A 219 30.75 5.82 9.16
N LYS A 220 31.42 6.95 9.43
CA LYS A 220 31.97 7.26 10.77
C LYS A 220 30.87 7.46 11.80
N LYS A 221 29.80 8.15 11.41
CA LYS A 221 28.69 8.51 12.31
C LYS A 221 27.74 7.35 12.58
N LEU A 222 27.71 6.32 11.73
CA LEU A 222 26.75 5.21 11.87
C LEU A 222 26.83 4.49 13.23
N SER A 223 28.03 4.17 13.70
CA SER A 223 28.24 3.43 14.96
C SER A 223 27.81 4.25 16.18
N ASP A 224 28.08 5.56 16.13
CA ASP A 224 27.84 6.48 17.25
C ASP A 224 26.38 6.91 17.31
N LEU A 225 25.81 7.22 16.15
CA LEU A 225 24.45 7.72 16.05
C LEU A 225 23.42 6.60 16.07
N LYS A 226 23.74 5.38 15.63
CA LYS A 226 22.82 4.23 15.50
C LYS A 226 21.44 4.63 14.96
N PRO A 227 21.35 5.23 13.76
CA PRO A 227 20.08 5.67 13.19
C PRO A 227 19.17 4.48 12.86
N ASP A 228 17.86 4.69 12.84
CA ASP A 228 16.89 3.68 12.41
C ASP A 228 16.82 3.58 10.87
N VAL A 229 17.15 4.65 10.17
CA VAL A 229 17.17 4.72 8.70
C VAL A 229 18.12 5.82 8.23
N MET A 230 18.75 5.61 7.08
CA MET A 230 19.60 6.60 6.43
C MET A 230 19.01 7.04 5.09
N THR A 231 18.91 8.35 4.86
CA THR A 231 18.67 8.87 3.50
C THR A 231 20.02 9.14 2.84
N LEU A 232 20.18 8.73 1.59
CA LEU A 232 21.48 8.74 0.92
C LEU A 232 21.37 9.30 -0.50
N ASP A 233 22.15 10.34 -0.81
CA ASP A 233 22.39 10.72 -2.19
C ASP A 233 23.39 9.77 -2.87
N LEU A 234 23.24 9.56 -4.18
CA LEU A 234 24.15 8.71 -4.96
C LEU A 234 25.39 9.47 -5.41
N GLU A 235 25.24 10.76 -5.72
CA GLU A 235 26.31 11.59 -6.27
C GLU A 235 26.95 12.44 -5.18
N MET A 236 28.03 11.92 -4.59
CA MET A 236 28.75 12.61 -3.52
C MET A 236 30.27 12.54 -3.75
N PRO A 237 31.03 13.55 -3.32
CA PRO A 237 32.48 13.54 -3.42
C PRO A 237 33.11 12.53 -2.44
N ARG A 238 34.38 12.20 -2.66
CA ARG A 238 35.22 11.26 -1.86
C ARG A 238 34.72 9.81 -1.86
N LEU A 239 33.58 9.54 -1.24
CA LEU A 239 32.91 8.24 -1.24
C LEU A 239 31.46 8.39 -1.70
N ASP A 240 31.21 7.96 -2.94
CA ASP A 240 29.88 8.02 -3.57
C ASP A 240 28.84 7.14 -2.83
N GLY A 241 27.56 7.41 -3.08
CA GLY A 241 26.46 6.73 -2.38
C GLY A 241 26.39 5.24 -2.68
N ILE A 242 26.76 4.80 -3.89
CA ILE A 242 26.74 3.37 -4.26
C ILE A 242 27.78 2.59 -3.44
N LYS A 243 29.02 3.09 -3.36
CA LYS A 243 30.07 2.47 -2.54
C LYS A 243 29.72 2.56 -1.06
N THR A 244 29.16 3.67 -0.60
CA THR A 244 28.70 3.84 0.79
C THR A 244 27.69 2.77 1.16
N LEU A 245 26.66 2.60 0.33
CA LEU A 245 25.64 1.57 0.49
C LEU A 245 26.26 0.16 0.48
N TYR A 246 27.17 -0.12 -0.46
CA TYR A 246 27.87 -1.40 -0.54
C TYR A 246 28.64 -1.72 0.75
N TRP A 247 29.44 -0.78 1.24
CA TRP A 247 30.29 -0.96 2.42
C TRP A 247 29.46 -1.08 3.70
N MET A 248 28.40 -0.29 3.82
CA MET A 248 27.45 -0.39 4.93
C MET A 248 26.71 -1.74 4.90
N MET A 249 26.15 -2.15 3.76
CA MET A 249 25.37 -3.41 3.67
C MET A 249 26.23 -4.65 3.84
N SER A 250 27.47 -4.65 3.33
CA SER A 250 28.45 -5.71 3.64
C SER A 250 28.90 -5.66 5.11
N GLY A 251 28.86 -4.48 5.73
CA GLY A 251 29.38 -4.13 7.06
C GLY A 251 30.84 -4.49 7.26
N GLY A 252 31.63 -4.36 6.19
CA GLY A 252 33.09 -4.36 6.24
C GLY A 252 33.67 -2.94 6.19
N TYR A 253 32.89 -1.92 6.53
CA TYR A 253 33.32 -0.53 6.40
C TYR A 253 34.36 -0.12 7.46
N ASP A 254 34.46 -0.86 8.57
CA ASP A 254 35.59 -0.80 9.51
C ASP A 254 36.93 -1.06 8.80
N ILE A 255 36.96 -2.07 7.91
CA ILE A 255 38.15 -2.40 7.12
C ILE A 255 38.49 -1.25 6.17
N LEU A 256 37.49 -0.71 5.46
CA LEU A 256 37.68 0.45 4.58
C LEU A 256 38.25 1.65 5.34
N LEU A 257 37.61 2.03 6.45
CA LEU A 257 37.99 3.18 7.26
C LEU A 257 39.41 3.05 7.82
N LYS A 258 39.77 1.86 8.31
CA LYS A 258 41.12 1.61 8.84
C LYS A 258 42.18 1.63 7.74
N SER A 259 41.96 0.90 6.65
CA SER A 259 42.96 0.70 5.60
C SER A 259 43.20 1.91 4.71
N HIS A 260 42.16 2.70 4.41
CA HIS A 260 42.24 3.81 3.46
C HIS A 260 42.23 5.18 4.13
N PHE A 261 41.74 5.28 5.37
CA PHE A 261 41.58 6.57 6.06
C PHE A 261 42.24 6.62 7.45
N ASN A 262 42.83 5.51 7.93
CA ASN A 262 43.42 5.37 9.26
C ASN A 262 42.45 5.73 10.40
N ILE A 263 41.19 5.33 10.25
CA ILE A 263 40.12 5.56 11.22
C ILE A 263 39.69 4.22 11.80
N ASN A 264 39.78 4.09 13.12
CA ASN A 264 39.29 2.89 13.82
C ASN A 264 37.84 3.10 14.25
N VAL A 265 37.00 2.13 13.96
CA VAL A 265 35.62 2.03 14.45
C VAL A 265 35.51 0.69 15.16
N GLU A 266 35.08 0.70 16.42
CA GLU A 266 35.05 -0.51 17.25
C GLU A 266 33.95 -1.49 16.80
N ASP A 267 32.77 -0.96 16.47
CA ASP A 267 31.61 -1.74 16.04
C ASP A 267 31.02 -1.22 14.72
N THR A 268 30.66 -2.15 13.83
CA THR A 268 29.87 -1.79 12.65
C THR A 268 28.37 -1.83 12.96
N TYR A 269 27.66 -0.81 12.49
CA TYR A 269 26.23 -0.66 12.58
C TYR A 269 25.65 -0.52 11.17
N ARG A 270 24.49 -1.13 10.96
CA ARG A 270 23.77 -1.09 9.67
C ARG A 270 22.38 -0.56 9.93
N CYS A 271 21.83 0.20 8.98
CA CYS A 271 20.42 0.56 8.96
C CYS A 271 19.87 0.45 7.50
N PRO A 272 18.54 0.32 7.34
CA PRO A 272 17.89 0.52 6.05
C PRO A 272 18.27 1.84 5.39
N VAL A 273 18.35 1.84 4.06
CA VAL A 273 18.74 3.02 3.27
C VAL A 273 17.67 3.39 2.27
N VAL A 274 17.24 4.65 2.29
CA VAL A 274 16.40 5.25 1.26
C VAL A 274 17.26 6.16 0.40
N VAL A 275 17.37 5.86 -0.89
CA VAL A 275 18.09 6.71 -1.83
C VAL A 275 17.25 7.95 -2.14
N ILE A 276 17.81 9.15 -1.98
CA ILE A 276 17.16 10.39 -2.38
C ILE A 276 18.11 11.15 -3.32
N SER A 277 17.85 11.12 -4.63
CA SER A 277 18.77 11.68 -5.63
C SER A 277 18.04 12.41 -6.77
N ALA A 278 18.70 13.37 -7.41
CA ALA A 278 18.15 14.09 -8.56
C ALA A 278 18.03 13.18 -9.80
N ILE A 279 18.95 12.22 -9.96
CA ILE A 279 18.98 11.28 -11.08
C ILE A 279 18.01 10.10 -10.86
N ALA A 280 17.48 9.95 -9.64
CA ALA A 280 16.58 8.86 -9.26
C ALA A 280 15.31 8.80 -10.16
N GLY A 281 14.94 9.91 -10.78
CA GLY A 281 13.74 10.02 -11.61
C GLY A 281 13.81 9.33 -12.97
N LYS A 282 14.98 8.80 -13.39
CA LYS A 282 15.15 8.21 -14.74
C LYS A 282 15.25 6.69 -14.78
N MET A 283 15.05 5.98 -13.67
CA MET A 283 15.40 4.56 -13.57
C MET A 283 16.85 4.31 -14.05
N ALA A 284 17.73 5.26 -13.72
CA ALA A 284 19.10 5.26 -14.19
C ALA A 284 19.87 4.04 -13.65
N PRO A 285 20.93 3.59 -14.34
CA PRO A 285 21.75 2.45 -13.90
C PRO A 285 22.17 2.56 -12.43
N ALA A 286 22.57 3.75 -11.97
CA ALA A 286 22.93 4.02 -10.58
C ALA A 286 21.80 3.74 -9.57
N THR A 287 20.56 4.10 -9.89
CA THR A 287 19.39 3.83 -9.04
C THR A 287 19.13 2.33 -8.93
N LEU A 288 19.20 1.62 -10.06
CA LEU A 288 18.98 0.17 -10.11
C LEU A 288 20.09 -0.60 -9.39
N GLU A 289 21.34 -0.17 -9.53
CA GLU A 289 22.49 -0.68 -8.78
C GLU A 289 22.34 -0.45 -7.28
N ALA A 290 21.84 0.71 -6.87
CA ALA A 290 21.58 0.98 -5.46
C ALA A 290 20.50 0.05 -4.88
N LEU A 291 19.39 -0.16 -5.60
CA LEU A 291 18.35 -1.12 -5.18
C LEU A 291 18.91 -2.54 -5.05
N MET A 292 19.72 -3.01 -6.01
CA MET A 292 20.43 -4.29 -5.88
C MET A 292 21.43 -4.33 -4.73
N GLY A 293 22.09 -3.20 -4.47
CA GLY A 293 23.05 -3.00 -3.38
C GLY A 293 22.43 -3.10 -1.99
N GLY A 294 21.10 -3.10 -1.89
CA GLY A 294 20.35 -3.25 -0.64
C GLY A 294 19.58 -1.98 -0.25
N ALA A 295 19.51 -0.96 -1.10
CA ALA A 295 18.64 0.18 -0.82
C ALA A 295 17.19 -0.31 -0.67
N SER A 296 16.56 0.13 0.40
CA SER A 296 15.18 -0.23 0.74
C SER A 296 14.20 0.48 -0.18
N GLY A 297 14.45 1.74 -0.53
CA GLY A 297 13.63 2.50 -1.48
C GLY A 297 14.43 3.57 -2.19
N TYR A 298 13.79 4.23 -3.16
CA TYR A 298 14.35 5.36 -3.87
C TYR A 298 13.30 6.48 -4.00
N ILE A 299 13.77 7.72 -3.99
CA ILE A 299 12.94 8.91 -4.14
C ILE A 299 13.73 9.96 -4.94
N THR A 300 13.01 10.74 -5.75
CA THR A 300 13.56 11.93 -6.40
C THR A 300 13.69 13.07 -5.40
N LYS A 301 14.81 13.82 -5.47
CA LYS A 301 14.93 15.07 -4.71
C LYS A 301 13.76 16.00 -5.03
N PRO A 302 13.16 16.66 -4.03
CA PRO A 302 11.96 17.43 -4.23
C PRO A 302 12.24 18.64 -5.12
N SER A 303 11.35 18.93 -6.06
CA SER A 303 11.52 20.03 -7.02
C SER A 303 10.20 20.76 -7.25
N GLN A 304 10.29 22.08 -7.45
CA GLN A 304 9.13 22.92 -7.79
C GLN A 304 8.74 22.85 -9.27
N VAL A 305 9.55 22.18 -10.10
CA VAL A 305 9.37 22.12 -11.56
C VAL A 305 8.35 21.04 -11.96
N GLY A 306 7.89 20.22 -11.01
CA GLY A 306 6.89 19.16 -11.24
C GLY A 306 5.44 19.61 -11.07
N THR A 307 4.50 18.75 -11.48
CA THR A 307 3.04 18.93 -11.31
C THR A 307 2.55 18.59 -9.90
N GLU A 308 3.43 18.03 -9.06
CA GLU A 308 3.11 17.58 -7.71
C GLU A 308 3.43 18.65 -6.66
N SER A 309 2.52 18.86 -5.70
CA SER A 309 2.72 19.83 -4.61
C SER A 309 3.90 19.43 -3.71
N LEU A 310 4.55 20.44 -3.11
CA LEU A 310 5.63 20.19 -2.14
C LEU A 310 5.16 19.42 -0.91
N GLU A 311 3.87 19.52 -0.56
CA GLU A 311 3.25 18.75 0.53
C GLU A 311 3.17 17.26 0.18
N ASN A 312 2.72 16.92 -1.03
CA ASN A 312 2.66 15.52 -1.47
C ASN A 312 4.07 14.92 -1.58
N GLN A 313 5.04 15.69 -2.07
CA GLN A 313 6.44 15.26 -2.10
C GLN A 313 6.99 15.00 -0.69
N GLN A 314 6.67 15.87 0.28
CA GLN A 314 7.05 15.68 1.67
C GLN A 314 6.41 14.42 2.26
N GLN A 315 5.12 14.22 2.04
CA GLN A 315 4.40 13.03 2.52
C GLN A 315 4.99 11.75 1.93
N ARG A 316 5.34 11.74 0.63
CA ARG A 316 6.02 10.59 0.00
C ARG A 316 7.38 10.30 0.64
N ILE A 317 8.18 11.33 0.89
CA ILE A 317 9.48 11.18 1.57
C ILE A 317 9.29 10.60 2.96
N ALA A 318 8.41 11.20 3.77
CA ALA A 318 8.09 10.72 5.11
C ALA A 318 7.61 9.26 5.09
N LYS A 319 6.60 8.94 4.27
CA LYS A 319 6.04 7.58 4.14
C LYS A 319 7.11 6.55 3.78
N THR A 320 7.94 6.85 2.78
CA THR A 320 8.99 5.93 2.33
C THR A 320 10.07 5.71 3.39
N VAL A 321 10.48 6.78 4.10
CA VAL A 321 11.48 6.70 5.18
C VAL A 321 10.93 5.93 6.39
N LEU A 322 9.66 6.17 6.74
CA LEU A 322 8.96 5.42 7.79
C LEU A 322 8.91 3.93 7.47
N MET A 323 8.45 3.57 6.26
CA MET A 323 8.37 2.19 5.80
C MET A 323 9.75 1.51 5.81
N ALA A 324 10.78 2.21 5.32
CA ALA A 324 12.14 1.67 5.30
C ALA A 324 12.69 1.41 6.70
N SER A 325 12.43 2.29 7.67
CA SER A 325 12.90 2.14 9.06
C SER A 325 12.41 0.86 9.75
N GLN A 326 11.34 0.25 9.24
CA GLN A 326 10.73 -0.95 9.81
C GLN A 326 11.16 -2.24 9.11
N VAL A 327 11.87 -2.12 7.99
CA VAL A 327 12.42 -3.29 7.33
C VAL A 327 13.58 -3.83 8.16
N GLY A 328 13.37 -5.00 8.75
CA GLY A 328 14.45 -5.69 9.46
C GLY A 328 15.69 -5.87 8.56
N LEU A 329 16.86 -5.47 9.06
CA LEU A 329 18.15 -5.50 8.34
C LEU A 329 18.53 -6.85 7.73
N ALA A 330 18.09 -7.95 8.32
CA ALA A 330 18.26 -9.29 7.75
C ALA A 330 17.61 -9.44 6.36
N LYS A 331 16.68 -8.55 6.00
CA LYS A 331 15.91 -8.52 4.75
C LYS A 331 16.43 -7.48 3.76
N ALA A 332 17.09 -6.42 4.23
CA ALA A 332 17.87 -5.49 3.40
C ALA A 332 19.19 -6.14 2.94
N ARG A 333 19.11 -7.38 2.47
CA ARG A 333 20.25 -8.13 1.97
C ARG A 333 20.45 -7.81 0.51
N ARG A 334 21.71 -7.58 0.16
CA ARG A 334 22.15 -7.45 -1.22
C ARG A 334 21.61 -8.60 -2.06
N ILE A 335 20.94 -8.27 -3.16
CA ILE A 335 20.49 -9.26 -4.12
C ILE A 335 21.75 -9.77 -4.82
N LYS A 336 22.15 -11.01 -4.55
CA LYS A 336 23.27 -11.63 -5.28
C LYS A 336 22.81 -11.84 -6.72
N PRO A 337 23.45 -11.20 -7.71
CA PRO A 337 23.14 -11.49 -9.10
C PRO A 337 23.43 -12.98 -9.36
N LYS A 338 22.41 -13.74 -9.77
CA LYS A 338 22.68 -14.97 -10.51
C LYS A 338 23.15 -14.52 -11.90
N SER A 339 24.45 -14.54 -12.15
CA SER A 339 24.94 -14.40 -13.52
C SER A 339 24.58 -15.69 -14.25
N SER A 340 23.48 -15.69 -14.99
CA SER A 340 23.25 -16.72 -16.00
C SER A 340 24.24 -16.46 -17.13
N THR A 341 25.31 -17.24 -17.20
CA THR A 341 26.29 -17.20 -18.30
C THR A 341 25.68 -17.70 -19.62
N GLU A 342 24.53 -18.37 -19.57
CA GLU A 342 23.72 -18.71 -20.74
C GLU A 342 22.55 -17.75 -20.84
N LYS A 343 22.61 -16.79 -21.78
CA LYS A 343 21.44 -16.01 -22.18
C LYS A 343 20.31 -16.97 -22.52
N SER A 344 19.11 -16.71 -22.00
CA SER A 344 17.93 -17.49 -22.35
C SER A 344 17.76 -17.49 -23.88
N ALA A 345 17.45 -18.65 -24.47
CA ALA A 345 16.97 -18.70 -25.85
C ALA A 345 15.73 -17.80 -25.91
N GLN A 346 15.62 -16.96 -26.95
CA GLN A 346 14.48 -16.05 -27.06
C GLN A 346 13.17 -16.84 -26.95
N PRO A 347 12.16 -16.34 -26.22
CA PRO A 347 10.88 -17.02 -26.16
C PRO A 347 10.30 -17.09 -27.58
N GLU A 348 10.13 -18.31 -28.10
CA GLU A 348 9.64 -18.56 -29.46
C GLU A 348 8.19 -19.06 -29.49
N GLU A 349 7.77 -19.83 -28.50
CA GLU A 349 6.43 -20.43 -28.44
C GLU A 349 5.35 -19.47 -27.90
N ASP A 350 4.25 -19.36 -28.64
CA ASP A 350 3.03 -18.67 -28.22
C ASP A 350 2.40 -19.36 -27.00
N THR A 351 1.68 -18.58 -26.17
CA THR A 351 0.98 -19.13 -25.00
C THR A 351 -0.43 -18.58 -24.82
N ARG A 352 -1.23 -19.34 -24.09
CA ARG A 352 -2.56 -18.96 -23.60
C ARG A 352 -2.61 -18.92 -22.07
N LYS A 353 -1.46 -19.00 -21.40
CA LYS A 353 -1.32 -18.92 -19.93
C LYS A 353 -0.61 -17.62 -19.53
N LEU A 354 -1.14 -16.95 -18.51
CA LEU A 354 -0.67 -15.61 -18.10
C LEU A 354 -0.54 -15.48 -16.58
N VAL A 355 0.60 -14.95 -16.12
CA VAL A 355 0.75 -14.41 -14.75
C VAL A 355 0.55 -12.91 -14.82
N CYS A 356 -0.44 -12.37 -14.12
CA CYS A 356 -0.67 -10.93 -13.99
C CYS A 356 -0.07 -10.43 -12.68
N VAL A 357 0.93 -9.57 -12.74
CA VAL A 357 1.64 -9.03 -11.58
C VAL A 357 1.30 -7.54 -11.42
N ALA A 358 0.82 -7.17 -10.24
CA ALA A 358 0.51 -5.80 -9.85
C ALA A 358 1.48 -5.33 -8.76
N THR A 359 2.09 -4.16 -8.94
CA THR A 359 3.07 -3.59 -8.00
C THR A 359 3.19 -2.07 -8.17
N SER A 360 3.89 -1.41 -7.24
CA SER A 360 4.29 0.01 -7.36
C SER A 360 5.81 0.17 -7.18
N SER A 361 6.34 1.38 -7.25
CA SER A 361 7.76 1.66 -7.25
C SER A 361 8.36 1.47 -5.86
N VAL A 362 7.75 2.07 -4.83
CA VAL A 362 8.21 1.94 -3.45
C VAL A 362 8.01 0.50 -2.97
N GLY A 363 9.11 -0.23 -2.78
CA GLY A 363 9.12 -1.62 -2.32
C GLY A 363 8.80 -2.65 -3.40
N GLY A 364 8.06 -2.27 -4.43
CA GLY A 364 7.70 -3.20 -5.49
C GLY A 364 8.80 -3.44 -6.52
N LEU A 365 9.65 -2.45 -6.83
CA LEU A 365 10.82 -2.72 -7.70
C LEU A 365 11.80 -3.68 -7.04
N THR A 366 12.05 -3.51 -5.74
CA THR A 366 12.91 -4.45 -4.99
C THR A 366 12.27 -5.82 -4.90
N ALA A 367 10.94 -5.90 -4.72
CA ALA A 367 10.21 -7.17 -4.77
C ALA A 367 10.35 -7.84 -6.15
N LEU A 368 10.20 -7.10 -7.26
CA LEU A 368 10.39 -7.62 -8.62
C LEU A 368 11.81 -8.11 -8.89
N MET A 369 12.83 -7.39 -8.41
CA MET A 369 14.24 -7.80 -8.53
C MET A 369 14.56 -9.09 -7.78
N GLN A 370 13.77 -9.48 -6.78
CA GLN A 370 13.90 -10.77 -6.08
C GLN A 370 13.00 -11.84 -6.69
N PHE A 371 11.81 -11.45 -7.11
CA PHE A 371 10.76 -12.33 -7.61
C PHE A 371 11.08 -12.90 -9.01
N LEU A 372 11.41 -12.05 -9.98
CA LEU A 372 11.61 -12.51 -11.37
C LEU A 372 12.81 -13.46 -11.52
N PRO A 373 13.97 -13.24 -10.86
CA PRO A 373 15.09 -14.19 -10.92
C PRO A 373 14.80 -15.54 -10.24
N ALA A 374 13.79 -15.61 -9.37
CA ALA A 374 13.35 -16.85 -8.75
C ALA A 374 12.44 -17.69 -9.67
N LEU A 375 11.86 -17.10 -10.71
CA LEU A 375 11.07 -17.83 -11.69
C LEU A 375 11.98 -18.73 -12.57
N PRO A 376 11.58 -19.99 -12.82
CA PRO A 376 12.37 -20.90 -13.63
C PRO A 376 12.24 -20.59 -15.12
N LYS A 377 13.31 -20.86 -15.89
CA LYS A 377 13.31 -20.75 -17.36
C LYS A 377 12.21 -21.59 -18.03
N THR A 378 11.83 -22.71 -17.40
CA THR A 378 10.80 -23.64 -17.87
C THR A 378 9.37 -23.19 -17.56
N LEU A 379 9.13 -21.96 -17.09
CA LEU A 379 7.78 -21.47 -16.78
C LEU A 379 6.86 -21.58 -18.01
N ASP A 380 5.72 -22.26 -17.88
CA ASP A 380 4.76 -22.48 -18.98
C ASP A 380 3.71 -21.34 -19.08
N ALA A 381 4.14 -20.09 -18.98
CA ALA A 381 3.27 -18.92 -19.12
C ALA A 381 4.06 -17.67 -19.50
N ALA A 382 3.35 -16.67 -20.01
CA ALA A 382 3.85 -15.30 -20.03
C ALA A 382 3.65 -14.65 -18.66
N VAL A 383 4.47 -13.66 -18.33
CA VAL A 383 4.29 -12.80 -17.15
C VAL A 383 4.05 -11.38 -17.63
N PHE A 384 3.00 -10.73 -17.16
CA PHE A 384 2.70 -9.34 -17.47
C PHE A 384 2.68 -8.54 -16.17
N VAL A 385 3.57 -7.56 -16.07
CA VAL A 385 3.84 -6.77 -14.87
C VAL A 385 3.38 -5.34 -15.11
N VAL A 386 2.57 -4.81 -14.21
CA VAL A 386 2.19 -3.39 -14.18
C VAL A 386 2.84 -2.73 -12.97
N VAL A 387 3.63 -1.68 -13.22
CA VAL A 387 4.14 -0.76 -12.20
C VAL A 387 3.39 0.56 -12.34
N ASP A 388 2.36 0.75 -11.51
CA ASP A 388 1.35 1.80 -11.68
C ASP A 388 1.86 3.23 -11.45
N ASP A 389 2.76 3.43 -10.51
CA ASP A 389 3.38 4.71 -10.22
C ASP A 389 4.62 4.99 -11.09
N LEU A 390 4.98 4.12 -12.04
CA LEU A 390 6.10 4.36 -12.95
C LEU A 390 5.74 5.39 -14.03
N ASP A 391 6.50 6.49 -14.09
CA ASP A 391 6.11 7.72 -14.80
C ASP A 391 6.34 7.75 -16.31
N SER A 392 7.00 6.75 -16.91
CA SER A 392 7.19 6.74 -18.36
C SER A 392 7.44 5.35 -18.92
N VAL A 393 7.12 5.20 -20.21
CA VAL A 393 7.46 4.01 -21.00
C VAL A 393 8.98 3.80 -21.05
N GLY A 394 9.76 4.89 -21.10
CA GLY A 394 11.22 4.82 -21.06
C GLY A 394 11.79 4.26 -19.76
N HIS A 395 11.13 4.56 -18.62
CA HIS A 395 11.51 3.96 -17.33
C HIS A 395 11.19 2.46 -17.30
N ALA A 396 10.03 2.05 -17.82
CA ALA A 396 9.68 0.64 -17.95
C ALA A 396 10.68 -0.11 -18.85
N ALA A 397 11.09 0.49 -19.96
CA ALA A 397 12.11 -0.08 -20.86
C ALA A 397 13.47 -0.22 -20.18
N SER A 398 13.94 0.82 -19.49
CA SER A 398 15.22 0.78 -18.77
C SER A 398 15.21 -0.29 -17.67
N PHE A 399 14.09 -0.42 -16.96
CA PHE A 399 13.95 -1.46 -15.93
C PHE A 399 13.84 -2.86 -16.52
N ALA A 400 13.13 -3.03 -17.64
CA ALA A 400 13.05 -4.31 -18.34
C ALA A 400 14.43 -4.77 -18.83
N GLU A 401 15.23 -3.89 -19.44
CA GLU A 401 16.60 -4.21 -19.86
C GLU A 401 17.46 -4.66 -18.68
N PHE A 402 17.32 -3.98 -17.55
CA PHE A 402 18.04 -4.35 -16.34
C PHE A 402 17.62 -5.72 -15.80
N LEU A 403 16.31 -5.98 -15.71
CA LEU A 403 15.79 -7.25 -15.22
C LEU A 403 16.11 -8.41 -16.17
N ASP A 404 16.16 -8.18 -17.47
CA ASP A 404 16.56 -9.17 -18.48
C ASP A 404 17.97 -9.73 -18.19
N ARG A 405 18.91 -8.84 -17.81
CA ARG A 405 20.28 -9.22 -17.45
C ARG A 405 20.38 -10.04 -16.16
N HIS A 406 19.34 -10.03 -15.32
CA HIS A 406 19.36 -10.63 -13.99
C HIS A 406 18.31 -11.73 -13.78
N SER A 407 17.52 -12.04 -14.81
CA SER A 407 16.42 -13.01 -14.74
C SER A 407 16.71 -14.26 -15.59
N ASN A 408 16.03 -15.37 -15.28
CA ASN A 408 16.11 -16.58 -16.12
C ASN A 408 15.17 -16.52 -17.34
N LEU A 409 14.24 -15.57 -17.33
CA LEU A 409 13.22 -15.32 -18.35
C LEU A 409 13.60 -14.09 -19.17
N GLY A 410 13.18 -14.04 -20.44
CA GLY A 410 13.39 -12.85 -21.27
C GLY A 410 12.44 -11.73 -20.83
N VAL A 411 12.97 -10.53 -20.56
CA VAL A 411 12.20 -9.40 -20.04
C VAL A 411 12.14 -8.27 -21.07
N PHE A 412 10.93 -7.78 -21.35
CA PHE A 412 10.65 -6.82 -22.41
C PHE A 412 9.77 -5.67 -21.91
N PRO A 413 9.92 -4.45 -22.43
CA PRO A 413 8.89 -3.42 -22.24
C PRO A 413 7.58 -3.80 -22.93
N ALA A 414 6.46 -3.50 -22.29
CA ALA A 414 5.13 -3.57 -22.88
C ALA A 414 4.80 -2.24 -23.59
N ASP A 415 5.52 -1.91 -24.66
CA ASP A 415 5.40 -0.63 -25.38
C ASP A 415 4.66 -0.73 -26.72
N ARG A 416 4.32 -1.95 -27.14
CA ARG A 416 3.66 -2.22 -28.43
C ARG A 416 2.79 -3.47 -28.36
N ASN A 417 1.91 -3.57 -29.35
CA ASN A 417 1.04 -4.74 -29.52
C ASN A 417 1.88 -6.00 -29.71
N THR A 418 1.67 -7.01 -28.85
CA THR A 418 2.57 -8.16 -28.78
C THR A 418 1.77 -9.45 -28.55
N ILE A 419 2.15 -10.51 -29.27
CA ILE A 419 1.69 -11.87 -28.99
C ILE A 419 2.45 -12.37 -27.77
N ILE A 420 1.72 -12.87 -26.76
CA ILE A 420 2.35 -13.34 -25.54
C ILE A 420 3.04 -14.68 -25.79
N LYS A 421 4.27 -14.78 -25.30
CA LYS A 421 5.08 -15.99 -25.43
C LYS A 421 5.40 -16.58 -24.10
N LYS A 422 5.50 -17.91 -24.07
CA LYS A 422 5.86 -18.60 -22.84
C LYS A 422 7.25 -18.14 -22.38
N GLY A 423 7.40 -17.81 -21.09
CA GLY A 423 8.67 -17.42 -20.48
C GLY A 423 9.15 -16.03 -20.90
N ALA A 424 8.27 -15.22 -21.49
CA ALA A 424 8.46 -13.80 -21.65
C ALA A 424 7.84 -13.05 -20.47
N VAL A 425 8.53 -12.03 -19.99
CA VAL A 425 8.04 -11.07 -19.00
C VAL A 425 7.84 -9.73 -19.72
N TYR A 426 6.68 -9.11 -19.57
CA TYR A 426 6.35 -7.81 -20.16
C TYR A 426 6.14 -6.79 -19.03
N ILE A 427 6.86 -5.67 -19.06
CA ILE A 427 6.77 -4.62 -18.03
C ILE A 427 6.10 -3.39 -18.61
N MET A 428 4.98 -3.00 -18.01
CA MET A 428 4.19 -1.84 -18.39
C MET A 428 4.30 -0.74 -17.32
N SER A 429 4.43 0.52 -17.74
CA SER A 429 4.30 1.67 -16.84
C SER A 429 2.84 2.06 -16.63
N GLY A 430 2.52 2.74 -15.53
CA GLY A 430 1.16 3.26 -15.31
C GLY A 430 0.77 4.46 -16.17
N THR A 431 1.60 4.84 -17.15
CA THR A 431 1.23 5.81 -18.20
C THR A 431 0.63 5.13 -19.43
N GLN A 432 0.39 3.83 -19.36
CA GLN A 432 -0.12 3.00 -20.44
C GLN A 432 -1.33 2.20 -19.96
N ARG A 433 -2.18 1.82 -20.90
CA ARG A 433 -3.26 0.85 -20.69
C ARG A 433 -3.01 -0.37 -21.57
N ALA A 434 -3.17 -1.57 -21.02
CA ALA A 434 -3.10 -2.82 -21.78
C ALA A 434 -4.47 -3.48 -21.91
N VAL A 435 -4.77 -4.00 -23.10
CA VAL A 435 -5.98 -4.76 -23.40
C VAL A 435 -5.59 -6.08 -24.05
N PHE A 436 -5.93 -7.19 -23.41
CA PHE A 436 -5.75 -8.55 -23.92
C PHE A 436 -6.83 -8.94 -24.92
N GLY A 437 -6.44 -9.71 -25.92
CA GLY A 437 -7.35 -10.20 -26.96
C GLY A 437 -6.73 -11.31 -27.81
N GLU A 438 -7.53 -11.79 -28.74
CA GLU A 438 -7.09 -12.74 -29.77
C GLU A 438 -6.95 -12.04 -31.13
N THR A 439 -5.94 -12.45 -31.89
CA THR A 439 -5.84 -12.08 -33.30
C THR A 439 -6.82 -12.89 -34.15
N LYS A 440 -6.98 -12.49 -35.42
CA LYS A 440 -7.71 -13.28 -36.41
C LYS A 440 -7.15 -14.69 -36.61
N THR A 441 -5.88 -14.91 -36.28
CA THR A 441 -5.19 -16.21 -36.35
C THR A 441 -5.28 -17.00 -35.03
N LYS A 442 -6.17 -16.61 -34.11
CA LYS A 442 -6.36 -17.22 -32.77
C LYS A 442 -5.10 -17.21 -31.90
N LYS A 443 -4.18 -16.27 -32.14
CA LYS A 443 -3.04 -16.03 -31.27
C LYS A 443 -3.42 -15.03 -30.19
N THR A 444 -3.03 -15.30 -28.95
CA THR A 444 -3.34 -14.44 -27.81
C THR A 444 -2.27 -13.38 -27.64
N GLY A 445 -2.68 -12.14 -27.39
CA GLY A 445 -1.75 -11.03 -27.20
C GLY A 445 -2.40 -9.88 -26.45
N PHE A 446 -1.63 -8.81 -26.30
CA PHE A 446 -2.11 -7.55 -25.74
C PHE A 446 -1.87 -6.39 -26.71
N LYS A 447 -2.72 -5.38 -26.60
CA LYS A 447 -2.53 -4.06 -27.21
C LYS A 447 -2.21 -3.06 -26.11
N VAL A 448 -1.36 -2.09 -26.43
CA VAL A 448 -0.99 -1.03 -25.48
C VAL A 448 -1.34 0.33 -26.04
N GLU A 449 -1.95 1.16 -25.20
CA GLU A 449 -2.35 2.52 -25.53
C GLU A 449 -1.71 3.49 -24.53
N SER A 450 -1.16 4.61 -25.04
CA SER A 450 -0.62 5.69 -24.21
C SER A 450 -1.75 6.51 -23.61
N LEU A 451 -1.67 6.80 -22.31
CA LEU A 451 -2.64 7.63 -21.60
C LEU A 451 -2.30 9.14 -21.64
N ASN A 452 -1.27 9.53 -22.41
CA ASN A 452 -0.86 10.93 -22.65
C ASN A 452 -0.81 11.82 -21.40
N GLY A 453 -0.38 11.27 -20.25
CA GLY A 453 -0.18 12.03 -19.01
C GLY A 453 -1.43 12.24 -18.14
N GLN A 454 -2.61 11.72 -18.51
CA GLN A 454 -3.82 11.77 -17.67
C GLN A 454 -3.82 10.70 -16.56
N LYS A 455 -2.73 10.57 -15.80
CA LYS A 455 -2.51 9.46 -14.85
C LYS A 455 -3.53 9.40 -13.69
N LYS A 456 -4.15 10.53 -13.33
CA LYS A 456 -4.86 10.68 -12.04
C LYS A 456 -6.17 9.89 -11.91
N ASP A 457 -6.81 9.48 -13.00
CA ASP A 457 -8.13 8.84 -12.95
C ASP A 457 -8.15 7.37 -13.44
N PHE A 458 -7.04 6.85 -13.97
CA PHE A 458 -7.02 5.50 -14.54
C PHE A 458 -6.54 4.45 -13.55
N ARG A 459 -7.36 3.41 -13.38
CA ARG A 459 -7.04 2.18 -12.65
C ARG A 459 -6.39 1.18 -13.60
N VAL A 460 -5.15 1.46 -13.97
CA VAL A 460 -4.39 0.72 -15.01
C VAL A 460 -4.20 -0.75 -14.67
N ILE A 461 -4.11 -1.10 -13.39
CA ILE A 461 -4.03 -2.49 -12.95
C ILE A 461 -5.40 -3.15 -13.11
N ASP A 462 -6.47 -2.55 -12.57
CA ASP A 462 -7.84 -3.08 -12.75
C ASP A 462 -8.20 -3.26 -14.23
N ASP A 463 -7.88 -2.28 -15.08
CA ASP A 463 -8.12 -2.34 -16.53
C ASP A 463 -7.43 -3.54 -17.19
N MET A 464 -6.13 -3.72 -16.91
CA MET A 464 -5.34 -4.84 -17.42
C MET A 464 -5.91 -6.18 -16.95
N LEU A 465 -6.24 -6.29 -15.67
CA LEU A 465 -6.77 -7.50 -15.06
C LEU A 465 -8.18 -7.85 -15.57
N LEU A 466 -9.09 -6.88 -15.67
CA LEU A 466 -10.43 -7.07 -16.22
C LEU A 466 -10.37 -7.52 -17.68
N SER A 467 -9.47 -6.94 -18.46
CA SER A 467 -9.25 -7.34 -19.84
C SER A 467 -8.67 -8.76 -19.94
N ALA A 468 -7.69 -9.10 -19.10
CA ALA A 468 -7.12 -10.45 -19.05
C ALA A 468 -8.16 -11.50 -18.62
N ALA A 469 -8.94 -11.23 -17.57
CA ALA A 469 -9.96 -12.13 -17.05
C ALA A 469 -11.02 -12.48 -18.11
N ARG A 470 -11.43 -11.49 -18.91
CA ARG A 470 -12.46 -11.65 -19.96
C ARG A 470 -11.92 -12.13 -21.31
N CYS A 471 -10.61 -12.29 -21.44
CA CYS A 471 -9.98 -12.72 -22.69
C CYS A 471 -10.17 -14.23 -22.90
N ARG A 472 -10.99 -14.61 -23.88
CA ARG A 472 -11.18 -16.01 -24.31
C ARG A 472 -9.90 -16.68 -24.84
N GLY A 473 -8.91 -15.86 -25.20
CA GLY A 473 -7.61 -16.30 -25.67
C GLY A 473 -6.74 -16.89 -24.58
N LEU A 474 -7.10 -16.69 -23.31
CA LEU A 474 -6.37 -17.18 -22.17
C LEU A 474 -7.09 -18.40 -21.60
N ASP A 475 -6.36 -19.51 -21.49
CA ASP A 475 -6.85 -20.75 -20.91
C ASP A 475 -6.68 -20.73 -19.38
N LYS A 476 -5.65 -20.04 -18.87
CA LYS A 476 -5.37 -19.89 -17.44
C LYS A 476 -4.71 -18.56 -17.10
N ARG A 477 -5.09 -17.98 -15.96
CA ARG A 477 -4.45 -16.78 -15.40
C ARG A 477 -4.07 -17.00 -13.94
N THR A 478 -3.00 -16.36 -13.48
CA THR A 478 -2.64 -16.33 -12.06
C THR A 478 -2.38 -14.90 -11.66
N GLY A 479 -3.05 -14.42 -10.61
CA GLY A 479 -2.87 -13.09 -10.07
C GLY A 479 -1.75 -13.05 -9.04
N VAL A 480 -0.91 -12.01 -9.08
CA VAL A 480 0.18 -11.79 -8.13
C VAL A 480 0.17 -10.31 -7.73
N VAL A 481 0.17 -10.05 -6.43
CA VAL A 481 0.26 -8.71 -5.87
C VAL A 481 1.54 -8.60 -5.07
N LEU A 482 2.43 -7.73 -5.51
CA LEU A 482 3.67 -7.42 -4.81
C LEU A 482 3.56 -6.09 -4.06
N ALA A 483 4.56 -5.82 -3.23
CA ALA A 483 4.68 -4.60 -2.45
C ALA A 483 4.44 -3.35 -3.31
N GLY A 484 3.74 -2.38 -2.75
CA GLY A 484 3.36 -1.18 -3.47
C GLY A 484 2.27 -0.43 -2.76
N ASP A 485 1.90 0.72 -3.34
CA ASP A 485 0.94 1.64 -2.76
C ASP A 485 -0.41 1.58 -3.48
N GLY A 486 -1.43 2.18 -2.87
CA GLY A 486 -2.72 2.39 -3.50
C GLY A 486 -3.64 1.16 -3.54
N VAL A 487 -4.84 1.40 -4.06
CA VAL A 487 -5.98 0.47 -4.05
C VAL A 487 -6.27 -0.18 -5.40
N ASP A 488 -5.55 0.23 -6.45
CA ASP A 488 -5.72 -0.29 -7.81
C ASP A 488 -5.31 -1.77 -7.90
N GLY A 489 -6.14 -2.56 -8.57
CA GLY A 489 -6.05 -4.02 -8.72
C GLY A 489 -7.12 -4.79 -7.95
N LYS A 490 -7.77 -4.18 -6.94
CA LYS A 490 -8.77 -4.85 -6.10
C LYS A 490 -9.96 -5.41 -6.92
N LEU A 491 -10.48 -4.62 -7.87
CA LEU A 491 -11.63 -5.04 -8.68
C LEU A 491 -11.23 -6.10 -9.72
N GLY A 492 -10.06 -5.91 -10.34
CA GLY A 492 -9.51 -6.83 -11.31
C GLY A 492 -9.21 -8.21 -10.75
N PHE A 493 -8.59 -8.29 -9.57
CA PHE A 493 -8.32 -9.57 -8.90
C PHE A 493 -9.60 -10.26 -8.43
N LEU A 494 -10.61 -9.49 -7.97
CA LEU A 494 -11.91 -10.04 -7.64
C LEU A 494 -12.56 -10.67 -8.88
N GLU A 495 -12.48 -10.02 -10.05
CA GLU A 495 -12.97 -10.58 -11.30
C GLU A 495 -12.22 -11.87 -11.67
N MET A 496 -10.89 -11.91 -11.56
CA MET A 496 -10.12 -13.13 -11.81
C MET A 496 -10.59 -14.32 -10.96
N VAL A 497 -10.83 -14.08 -9.66
CA VAL A 497 -11.31 -15.13 -8.74
C VAL A 497 -12.71 -15.61 -9.10
N LYS A 498 -13.60 -14.73 -9.59
CA LYS A 498 -14.92 -15.14 -10.12
C LYS A 498 -14.81 -16.08 -11.32
N PHE A 499 -13.74 -15.97 -12.11
CA PHE A 499 -13.41 -16.89 -13.20
C PHE A 499 -12.65 -18.16 -12.74
N GLY A 500 -12.49 -18.36 -11.43
CA GLY A 500 -11.87 -19.55 -10.83
C GLY A 500 -10.34 -19.48 -10.73
N GLU A 501 -9.74 -18.30 -10.97
CA GLU A 501 -8.29 -18.13 -10.95
C GLU A 501 -7.75 -17.88 -9.54
N LYS A 502 -6.49 -18.26 -9.33
CA LYS A 502 -5.81 -18.03 -8.05
C LYS A 502 -5.14 -16.67 -8.02
N VAL A 503 -5.19 -16.02 -6.86
CA VAL A 503 -4.49 -14.77 -6.58
C VAL A 503 -3.59 -14.96 -5.37
N PHE A 504 -2.33 -14.55 -5.50
CA PHE A 504 -1.33 -14.56 -4.43
C PHE A 504 -0.92 -13.14 -4.05
N THR A 505 -0.88 -12.85 -2.75
CA THR A 505 -0.44 -11.55 -2.21
C THR A 505 0.86 -11.73 -1.45
N GLN A 506 1.80 -10.78 -1.61
CA GLN A 506 3.00 -10.74 -0.80
C GLN A 506 2.65 -10.44 0.65
N ASP A 507 3.24 -11.17 1.59
CA ASP A 507 3.01 -10.92 3.02
C ASP A 507 3.60 -9.57 3.49
N SER A 508 3.07 -9.04 4.58
CA SER A 508 3.55 -7.78 5.16
C SER A 508 4.98 -7.90 5.70
N TYR A 509 5.41 -9.11 6.06
CA TYR A 509 6.76 -9.34 6.59
C TYR A 509 7.84 -9.16 5.52
N SER A 510 7.61 -9.62 4.29
CA SER A 510 8.55 -9.52 3.18
C SER A 510 8.34 -8.26 2.32
N SER A 511 7.27 -7.50 2.56
CA SER A 511 6.95 -6.25 1.85
C SER A 511 7.55 -5.05 2.55
N LEU A 512 8.27 -4.19 1.81
CA LEU A 512 8.62 -2.85 2.31
C LEU A 512 7.37 -1.98 2.42
N ASN A 513 6.50 -2.03 1.41
CA ASN A 513 5.22 -1.33 1.40
C ASN A 513 4.09 -2.36 1.24
N PRO A 514 3.43 -2.77 2.34
CA PRO A 514 2.41 -3.80 2.31
C PRO A 514 1.02 -3.29 1.90
N VAL A 515 0.84 -1.98 1.66
CA VAL A 515 -0.49 -1.37 1.44
C VAL A 515 -1.27 -2.05 0.31
N LYS A 516 -0.69 -2.15 -0.89
CA LYS A 516 -1.34 -2.77 -2.04
C LYS A 516 -1.64 -4.28 -1.81
N PRO A 517 -0.68 -5.11 -1.36
CA PRO A 517 -0.99 -6.50 -0.99
C PRO A 517 -2.09 -6.65 0.06
N GLU A 518 -2.07 -5.84 1.13
CA GLU A 518 -3.07 -5.89 2.21
C GLU A 518 -4.46 -5.50 1.71
N ASN A 519 -4.56 -4.50 0.84
CA ASN A 519 -5.82 -4.09 0.21
C ASN A 519 -6.52 -5.22 -0.55
N VAL A 520 -5.73 -6.11 -1.17
CA VAL A 520 -6.26 -7.31 -1.85
C VAL A 520 -6.46 -8.45 -0.86
N ALA A 521 -5.52 -8.69 0.05
CA ALA A 521 -5.61 -9.77 1.04
C ALA A 521 -6.81 -9.65 1.98
N ASN A 522 -7.11 -8.44 2.44
CA ASN A 522 -8.21 -8.15 3.37
C ASN A 522 -9.61 -8.43 2.77
N THR A 523 -9.70 -8.60 1.45
CA THR A 523 -10.96 -9.03 0.80
C THR A 523 -11.23 -10.53 0.94
N GLY A 524 -10.24 -11.32 1.38
CA GLY A 524 -10.35 -12.78 1.49
C GLY A 524 -10.19 -13.52 0.16
N ILE A 525 -9.95 -12.84 -0.96
CA ILE A 525 -9.89 -13.46 -2.30
C ILE A 525 -8.52 -14.04 -2.67
N SER A 526 -7.49 -13.78 -1.86
CA SER A 526 -6.10 -14.13 -2.18
C SER A 526 -5.46 -14.97 -1.09
N ARG A 527 -4.45 -15.75 -1.48
CA ARG A 527 -3.56 -16.43 -0.55
C ARG A 527 -2.32 -15.58 -0.31
N THR A 528 -2.13 -15.13 0.93
CA THR A 528 -0.93 -14.41 1.33
C THR A 528 0.25 -15.35 1.51
N VAL A 529 1.39 -15.01 0.91
CA VAL A 529 2.61 -15.84 0.91
C VAL A 529 3.87 -14.98 1.06
N PRO A 530 4.95 -15.51 1.66
CA PRO A 530 6.24 -14.83 1.66
C PRO A 530 6.79 -14.64 0.24
N LEU A 531 7.47 -13.52 -0.02
CA LEU A 531 8.06 -13.23 -1.33
C LEU A 531 8.99 -14.36 -1.83
N ALA A 532 9.75 -14.97 -0.93
CA ALA A 532 10.67 -16.07 -1.25
C ALA A 532 9.95 -17.32 -1.79
N ASP A 533 8.70 -17.55 -1.38
CA ASP A 533 7.89 -18.70 -1.78
C ASP A 533 6.93 -18.38 -2.95
N MET A 534 6.80 -17.10 -3.32
CA MET A 534 5.88 -16.63 -4.37
C MET A 534 6.11 -17.36 -5.70
N ALA A 535 7.37 -17.46 -6.15
CA ALA A 535 7.72 -18.13 -7.40
C ALA A 535 7.32 -19.62 -7.39
N LYS A 536 7.49 -20.30 -6.25
CA LYS A 536 7.11 -21.71 -6.08
C LYS A 536 5.61 -21.89 -6.26
N HIS A 537 4.79 -21.07 -5.61
CA HIS A 537 3.34 -21.16 -5.69
C HIS A 537 2.78 -20.87 -7.09
N ILE A 538 3.37 -19.92 -7.82
CA ILE A 538 2.99 -19.64 -9.21
C ILE A 538 3.30 -20.84 -10.10
N VAL A 539 4.48 -21.44 -9.93
CA VAL A 539 4.89 -22.61 -10.71
C VAL A 539 4.01 -23.82 -10.40
N GLU A 540 3.62 -24.03 -9.15
CA GLU A 540 2.65 -25.07 -8.75
C GLU A 540 1.28 -24.84 -9.38
N ASP A 541 0.86 -23.58 -9.55
CA ASP A 541 -0.43 -23.27 -10.15
C ASP A 541 -0.40 -23.37 -11.68
N ILE A 542 0.57 -22.75 -12.36
CA ILE A 542 0.62 -22.66 -13.82
C ILE A 542 1.22 -23.91 -14.49
N GLY A 543 2.20 -24.53 -13.84
CA GLY A 543 3.00 -25.62 -14.37
C GLY A 543 4.34 -25.18 -15.00
N LYS A 544 5.12 -26.19 -15.38
CA LYS A 544 6.39 -26.07 -16.11
C LYS A 544 6.26 -26.76 -17.47
N ARG A 545 7.05 -26.30 -18.43
CA ARG A 545 7.29 -27.00 -19.70
C ARG A 545 8.22 -28.18 -19.47
N GLU A 546 8.08 -29.20 -20.31
CA GLU A 546 9.10 -30.23 -20.47
C GLU A 546 10.37 -29.56 -21.02
N ALA A 547 11.52 -29.93 -20.44
CA ALA A 547 12.81 -29.29 -20.69
C ALA A 547 13.45 -29.78 -21.99
#